data_AF-W0TAU7-F1
#
_entry.id   AF-W0TAU7-F1
#
_cell.length_a   1.000
_cell.length_b   1.000
_cell.length_c   1.000
_cell.angle_alpha   90.00
_cell.angle_beta   90.00
_cell.angle_gamma   90.00
#
_symmetry.space_group_name_H-M   'P 1'
#
loop_
_entity.id
_entity.type
_entity.pdbx_description
1 polymer ?
#
loop_
_entity_poly.entity_id
_entity_poly.type
_entity_poly.pdbx_seq_one_letter_code
_entity_poly.pdbx_strand_id
1 'polypeptide(L)' 'MVKRFPTPVLKPYWPFFAGGAIMLYAISKAADLSANSKEFINDPRNPRFARGEKPVEL' A
#
# COMPACT_ATOMS: atom_id res chain seq x y z
N MET A 1 22.07 -25.78 16.51
CA MET A 1 22.25 -24.84 15.38
C MET A 1 21.76 -25.49 14.11
N VAL A 2 20.83 -24.88 13.38
CA VAL A 2 20.37 -25.40 12.08
C VAL A 2 21.32 -24.90 10.99
N LYS A 3 21.85 -25.79 10.15
CA LYS A 3 22.71 -25.41 9.02
C LYS A 3 21.85 -24.75 7.94
N ARG A 4 22.18 -23.52 7.56
CA ARG A 4 21.52 -22.80 6.45
C ARG A 4 22.13 -23.26 5.13
N PHE A 5 21.28 -23.66 4.18
CA PHE A 5 21.69 -23.98 2.82
C PHE A 5 21.42 -22.81 1.87
N PRO A 6 22.28 -22.59 0.87
CA PRO A 6 22.16 -21.49 -0.09
C PRO A 6 21.17 -21.83 -1.23
N THR A 7 19.92 -22.11 -0.90
CA THR A 7 18.88 -22.38 -1.90
C THR A 7 18.66 -21.14 -2.77
N PRO A 8 18.62 -21.26 -4.11
CA PRO A 8 18.42 -20.11 -4.99
C PRO A 8 16.97 -19.61 -4.92
N VAL A 9 16.73 -18.55 -4.14
CA VAL A 9 15.39 -17.94 -3.96
C VAL A 9 15.13 -16.84 -4.98
N LEU A 10 16.13 -16.00 -5.27
CA LEU A 10 15.93 -14.83 -6.13
C LEU A 10 15.74 -15.20 -7.61
N LYS A 11 16.55 -16.11 -8.15
CA LYS A 11 16.50 -16.52 -9.56
C LYS A 11 15.12 -17.05 -9.99
N PRO A 12 14.43 -17.93 -9.23
CA PRO A 12 13.08 -18.37 -9.61
C PRO A 12 12.00 -17.36 -9.24
N TYR A 13 12.13 -16.60 -8.15
CA TYR A 13 11.03 -15.79 -7.63
C TYR A 13 11.06 -14.29 -8.00
N TRP A 14 12.05 -13.84 -8.78
CA TRP A 14 12.11 -12.43 -9.20
C TRP A 14 10.83 -11.90 -9.87
N PRO A 15 10.04 -12.66 -10.67
CA PRO A 15 8.81 -12.13 -11.25
C PRO A 15 7.74 -11.87 -10.20
N PHE A 16 7.70 -12.67 -9.12
CA PHE A 16 6.76 -12.46 -8.01
C PHE A 16 7.14 -11.23 -7.17
N PHE A 17 8.45 -11.01 -6.93
CA PHE A 17 8.90 -9.80 -6.26
C PHE A 17 8.61 -8.55 -7.09
N ALA A 18 8.89 -8.61 -8.40
CA ALA A 18 8.58 -7.51 -9.31
C ALA A 18 7.07 -7.24 -9.37
N GLY A 19 6.25 -8.27 -9.55
CA GLY A 19 4.80 -8.16 -9.55
C GLY A 19 4.25 -7.61 -8.23
N GLY A 20 4.77 -8.06 -7.09
CA GLY A 20 4.42 -7.54 -5.77
C GLY A 20 4.74 -6.05 -5.63
N ALA A 21 5.91 -5.61 -6.09
CA ALA A 21 6.28 -4.20 -6.07
C ALA A 21 5.38 -3.34 -6.98
N ILE A 22 5.08 -3.83 -8.18
CA ILE A 22 4.18 -3.14 -9.12
C ILE A 22 2.78 -3.00 -8.51
N MET A 23 2.26 -4.08 -7.94
CA MET A 23 0.91 -4.08 -7.36
C MET A 23 0.84 -3.23 -6.09
N LEU A 24 1.88 -3.24 -5.26
CA LEU A 24 1.98 -2.35 -4.11
C LEU A 24 1.86 -0.89 -4.53
N TYR A 25 2.58 -0.47 -5.57
CA TYR A 25 2.50 0.89 -6.09
C TYR A 25 1.10 1.22 -6.64
N ALA A 26 0.53 0.31 -7.44
CA ALA A 26 -0.80 0.50 -8.01
C ALA A 26 -1.88 0.65 -6.93
N ILE A 27 -1.90 -0.25 -5.94
CA ILE A 27 -2.88 -0.22 -4.85
C ILE A 27 -2.66 0.98 -3.92
N SER A 28 -1.41 1.37 -3.67
CA SER A 28 -1.13 2.59 -2.90
C SER A 28 -1.81 3.81 -3.54
N LYS A 29 -1.65 3.99 -4.86
CA LYS A 29 -2.29 5.09 -5.59
C LYS A 29 -3.80 4.98 -5.65
N ALA A 30 -4.32 3.77 -5.85
CA ALA A 30 -5.76 3.54 -5.88
C ALA A 30 -6.42 3.82 -4.51
N ALA A 31 -5.75 3.45 -3.41
CA ALA A 31 -6.21 3.72 -2.05
C ALA A 31 -6.20 5.22 -1.73
N ASP A 32 -5.15 5.94 -2.10
CA ASP A 32 -5.10 7.39 -1.95
C ASP A 32 -6.25 8.08 -2.69
N LEU A 33 -6.55 7.63 -3.92
CA LEU A 33 -7.64 8.19 -4.72
C LEU A 33 -9.02 7.87 -4.12
N SER A 34 -9.26 6.61 -3.72
CA SER A 34 -10.57 6.19 -3.21
C SER A 34 -10.92 6.81 -1.86
N ALA A 35 -9.91 7.05 -1.01
CA ALA A 35 -10.07 7.74 0.27
C ALA A 35 -10.49 9.22 0.15
N ASN A 36 -10.42 9.80 -1.06
CA ASN A 36 -10.86 11.16 -1.37
C ASN A 36 -12.26 11.23 -2.02
N SER A 37 -12.95 10.10 -2.13
CA SER A 37 -14.34 10.07 -2.62
C SER A 37 -15.30 10.80 -1.66
N LYS A 38 -16.45 11.26 -2.17
CA LYS A 38 -17.44 12.00 -1.38
C LYS A 38 -17.92 11.23 -0.13
N GLU A 39 -18.01 9.91 -0.24
CA GLU A 39 -18.43 9.04 0.87
C GLU A 39 -17.39 9.00 2.01
N PHE A 40 -16.10 8.94 1.67
CA PHE A 40 -15.03 8.65 2.64
C PHE A 40 -14.13 9.85 2.96
N ILE A 41 -14.33 11.00 2.31
CA ILE A 41 -13.47 12.19 2.51
C ILE A 41 -13.48 12.70 3.96
N ASN A 42 -14.62 12.53 4.65
CA ASN A 42 -14.86 12.99 6.02
C ASN A 42 -14.94 11.85 7.06
N ASP A 43 -14.58 10.61 6.70
CA ASP A 43 -14.47 9.53 7.71
C ASP A 43 -13.32 9.87 8.69
N PRO A 44 -13.55 9.97 10.01
CA PRO A 44 -12.55 10.36 11.00
C PRO A 44 -11.31 9.43 11.03
N ARG A 45 -11.40 8.24 10.45
CA ARG A 45 -10.28 7.29 10.32
C ARG A 45 -9.38 7.56 9.13
N ASN A 46 -9.76 8.50 8.25
CA ASN A 46 -8.94 8.88 7.11
C ASN A 46 -7.57 9.43 7.60
N PRO A 47 -6.43 8.86 7.15
CA PRO A 47 -5.10 9.29 7.60
C PRO A 47 -4.79 10.77 7.42
N ARG A 48 -5.55 11.49 6.57
CA ARG A 48 -5.46 12.94 6.42
C ARG A 48 -5.61 13.68 7.76
N PHE A 49 -6.49 13.20 8.62
CA PHE A 49 -6.79 13.85 9.89
C PHE A 49 -5.65 13.70 10.89
N ALA A 50 -4.89 12.59 10.82
CA ALA A 50 -3.66 12.42 11.58
C ALA A 50 -2.55 13.41 11.15
N ARG A 51 -2.62 13.95 9.92
CA ARG A 51 -1.73 15.02 9.44
C ARG A 51 -2.23 16.43 9.76
N GLY A 52 -3.36 16.56 10.46
CA GLY A 52 -3.95 17.85 10.84
C GLY A 52 -4.81 18.51 9.76
N GLU A 53 -5.14 17.80 8.69
CA GLU A 53 -6.12 18.28 7.70
C GLU A 53 -7.51 18.37 8.34
N LYS A 54 -8.39 19.24 7.82
CA LYS A 54 -9.74 19.49 8.37
C LYS A 54 -10.82 18.87 7.47
N PRO A 55 -12.03 18.60 8.01
CA PRO A 55 -13.15 18.12 7.20
C PRO A 55 -13.45 19.05 6.03
N VAL A 56 -13.88 18.48 4.91
CA VAL A 56 -14.24 19.21 3.70
C VAL A 56 -15.76 19.38 3.65
N GLU A 57 -16.23 20.57 3.35
CA GLU A 57 -17.66 20.80 3.09
C GLU A 57 -18.01 20.23 1.70
N LEU A 58 -19.05 19.38 1.65
CA LEU A 58 -19.46 18.61 0.48
C LEU A 58 -20.56 19.28 -0.35
#